data_AF-A0A645J635-F1
#
_entry.id   AF-A0A645J635-F1
#
_cell.length_a   1.000
_cell.length_b   1.000
_cell.length_c   1.000
_cell.angle_alpha   90.00
_cell.angle_beta   90.00
_cell.angle_gamma   90.00
#
_symmetry.space_group_name_H-M   'P 1'
#
loop_
_entity.id
_entity.type
_entity.pdbx_description
1 polymer ?
#
loop_
_entity_poly.entity_id
_entity_poly.type
_entity_poly.pdbx_seq_one_letter_code
_entity_poly.pdbx_strand_id
1 'polypeptide(L)'
;MEDDTLFPVDAPSTLFPDDNILDDLEFLNIVKRDEEFYTMFLNLRGFKKHNSNFDYEKESKKIYSYADFLQSPCQIILLCADVVFYEIYVKNKDVLKQIKLNAEKSNFEDIEYITDENDGRYKKHVH
;
A
#
# COMPACT_ATOMS: atom_id res chain seq x y z
N MET A 1 21.64 -10.76 37.18
CA MET A 1 21.69 -9.71 36.15
C MET A 1 21.31 -10.44 34.89
N GLU A 2 20.02 -10.38 34.57
CA GLU A 2 19.45 -11.01 33.38
C GLU A 2 19.90 -10.22 32.16
N ASP A 3 20.24 -10.95 31.11
CA ASP A 3 20.76 -10.47 29.84
C ASP A 3 19.61 -9.83 29.05
N ASP A 4 19.54 -8.50 29.06
CA ASP A 4 18.55 -7.65 28.38
C ASP A 4 18.77 -7.59 26.85
N THR A 5 19.27 -8.65 26.22
CA THR A 5 19.42 -8.71 24.75
C THR A 5 18.23 -9.42 24.10
N LEU A 6 17.07 -8.78 24.17
CA LEU A 6 15.80 -9.28 23.62
C LEU A 6 15.63 -9.13 22.09
N PHE A 7 16.70 -8.85 21.33
CA PHE A 7 16.61 -8.78 19.87
C PHE A 7 17.81 -9.45 19.19
N PRO A 8 17.61 -10.48 18.36
CA PRO A 8 18.67 -10.98 17.50
C PRO A 8 19.16 -9.88 16.55
N VAL A 9 20.47 -9.89 16.29
CA VAL A 9 21.28 -8.89 15.57
C VAL A 9 21.03 -8.89 14.05
N ASP A 10 20.01 -9.60 13.58
CA ASP A 10 19.58 -9.58 12.19
C ASP A 10 18.44 -8.57 12.08
N ALA A 11 18.76 -7.34 11.68
CA ALA A 11 17.73 -6.37 11.32
C ALA A 11 16.79 -7.03 10.30
N PRO A 12 15.46 -6.99 10.49
CA PRO A 12 14.54 -7.58 9.52
C PRO A 12 14.84 -6.98 8.15
N SER A 13 15.20 -7.82 7.18
CA SER A 13 15.38 -7.39 5.80
C SER A 13 14.07 -6.76 5.32
N THR A 14 14.16 -5.63 4.63
CA THR A 14 12.98 -5.01 4.03
C THR A 14 12.42 -5.94 2.95
N LEU A 15 11.09 -6.10 2.91
CA LEU A 15 10.43 -6.92 1.88
C LEU A 15 10.70 -6.39 0.47
N PHE A 16 10.75 -5.06 0.34
CA PHE A 16 11.03 -4.37 -0.92
C PHE A 16 12.47 -3.83 -0.92
N PRO A 17 13.14 -3.78 -2.09
CA PRO A 17 14.46 -3.19 -2.22
C PRO A 17 14.42 -1.67 -1.94
N ASP A 18 15.59 -1.11 -1.63
CA ASP A 18 15.74 0.34 -1.36
C ASP A 18 15.44 1.21 -2.59
N ASP A 19 15.58 0.63 -3.80
CA ASP A 19 15.13 1.22 -5.04
C ASP A 19 13.59 1.21 -5.07
N ASN A 20 13.00 2.34 -4.68
CA ASN A 20 11.56 2.54 -4.46
C ASN A 20 10.68 2.43 -5.73
N ILE A 21 11.19 1.90 -6.84
CA ILE A 21 10.47 1.72 -8.09
C ILE A 21 10.67 0.29 -8.56
N LEU A 22 9.56 -0.42 -8.73
CA LEU A 22 9.51 -1.80 -9.22
C LEU A 22 8.66 -1.86 -10.47
N ASP A 23 9.09 -2.65 -11.45
CA ASP A 23 8.20 -3.04 -12.54
C ASP A 23 7.23 -4.16 -12.12
N ASP A 24 6.29 -4.47 -13.01
CA ASP A 24 5.23 -5.45 -12.76
C ASP A 24 5.80 -6.85 -12.40
N LEU A 25 6.90 -7.26 -13.02
CA LEU A 25 7.51 -8.57 -12.80
C LEU A 25 8.33 -8.60 -11.51
N GLU A 26 9.09 -7.54 -11.23
CA GLU A 26 9.85 -7.40 -9.99
C GLU A 26 8.92 -7.44 -8.78
N PHE A 27 7.83 -6.65 -8.82
CA PHE A 27 6.81 -6.67 -7.77
C PHE A 27 6.18 -8.06 -7.62
N LEU A 28 5.76 -8.68 -8.73
CA LEU A 28 5.12 -10.00 -8.71
C LEU A 28 6.03 -11.08 -8.13
N ASN A 29 7.33 -11.02 -8.43
CA ASN A 29 8.32 -11.97 -7.93
C ASN A 29 8.55 -11.81 -6.43
N ILE A 30 8.44 -10.59 -5.89
CA ILE A 30 8.55 -10.34 -4.44
C ILE A 30 7.33 -10.91 -3.71
N VAL A 31 6.12 -10.61 -4.17
CA VAL A 31 4.87 -11.04 -3.48
C VAL A 31 4.59 -12.54 -3.61
N LYS A 32 5.28 -13.24 -4.51
CA LYS A 32 5.15 -14.70 -4.71
C LYS A 32 6.23 -15.52 -4.00
N ARG A 33 7.14 -14.90 -3.26
CA ARG A 33 8.12 -15.65 -2.46
C ARG A 33 7.38 -16.48 -1.42
N ASP A 34 7.87 -17.70 -1.17
CA ASP A 34 7.31 -18.62 -0.18
C ASP A 34 7.67 -18.22 1.27
N GLU A 35 8.46 -17.16 1.45
CA GLU A 35 8.85 -16.62 2.74
C GLU A 35 7.68 -15.87 3.40
N GLU A 36 7.48 -16.05 4.71
CA GLU A 36 6.49 -15.30 5.48
C GLU A 36 7.04 -13.92 5.85
N PHE A 37 6.30 -12.87 5.55
CA PHE A 37 6.67 -11.50 5.88
C PHE A 37 5.56 -10.79 6.65
N TYR A 38 5.96 -9.96 7.63
CA TYR A 38 5.05 -9.07 8.34
C TYR A 38 5.17 -7.65 7.77
N THR A 39 4.04 -7.10 7.34
CA THR A 39 3.97 -5.72 6.80
C THR A 39 3.60 -4.73 7.90
N MET A 40 4.58 -4.06 8.50
CA MET A 40 4.33 -3.04 9.53
C MET A 40 3.75 -1.75 8.93
N PHE A 41 4.42 -1.19 7.93
CA PHE A 41 3.97 -0.01 7.20
C PHE A 41 4.23 -0.18 5.72
N LEU A 42 3.21 0.09 4.91
CA LEU A 42 3.32 0.03 3.46
C LEU A 42 2.59 1.19 2.82
N ASN A 43 3.20 1.77 1.79
CA ASN A 43 2.59 2.76 0.91
C ASN A 43 3.06 2.49 -0.52
N LEU A 44 2.37 1.57 -1.19
CA LEU A 44 2.64 1.26 -2.59
C LEU A 44 1.77 2.13 -3.49
N ARG A 45 2.37 2.59 -4.59
CA ARG A 45 1.71 3.46 -5.56
C ARG A 45 1.98 2.94 -6.96
N GLY A 46 0.92 2.53 -7.64
CA GLY A 46 0.99 2.00 -8.99
C GLY A 46 0.72 3.07 -10.04
N PHE A 47 1.55 3.09 -11.08
CA PHE A 47 1.46 3.99 -12.22
C PHE A 47 1.33 3.17 -13.50
N LYS A 48 0.66 3.73 -14.52
CA LYS A 48 0.77 3.15 -15.86
C LYS A 48 2.18 3.38 -16.38
N LYS A 49 2.68 2.45 -17.20
CA LYS A 49 3.93 2.65 -17.92
C LYS A 49 3.86 3.93 -18.74
N HIS A 50 4.73 4.88 -18.41
CA HIS A 50 4.91 6.11 -19.15
C HIS A 50 6.15 6.05 -20.05
N ASN A 51 6.40 7.13 -20.79
CA ASN A 51 7.63 7.28 -21.55
C ASN A 51 8.86 7.38 -20.62
N SER A 52 10.05 7.28 -21.18
CA SER A 52 11.32 7.30 -20.45
C SER A 52 11.60 8.58 -19.64
N ASN A 53 10.83 9.65 -19.86
CA ASN A 53 11.03 10.94 -19.19
C ASN A 53 10.12 11.10 -17.96
N PHE A 54 9.30 10.09 -17.65
CA PHE A 54 8.42 10.13 -16.50
C PHE A 54 9.17 9.76 -15.22
N ASP A 55 9.17 10.69 -14.27
CA ASP A 55 9.84 10.54 -12.98
C ASP A 55 8.81 10.04 -11.94
N TYR A 56 8.75 8.72 -11.76
CA TYR A 56 7.81 8.08 -10.84
C TYR A 56 7.99 8.52 -9.39
N GLU A 57 9.23 8.76 -8.97
CA GLU A 57 9.52 9.21 -7.60
C GLU A 57 8.98 10.61 -7.37
N LYS A 58 9.23 11.53 -8.30
CA LYS A 58 8.73 12.90 -8.23
C LYS A 58 7.22 12.97 -8.32
N GLU A 59 6.59 12.20 -9.21
CA GLU A 59 5.12 12.19 -9.32
C GLU A 59 4.47 11.55 -8.09
N SER A 60 5.09 10.52 -7.52
CA SER A 60 4.68 9.96 -6.23
C SER A 60 4.72 11.03 -5.14
N LYS A 61 5.84 11.73 -4.96
CA LYS A 61 6.00 12.73 -3.88
C LYS A 61 4.96 13.86 -3.91
N LYS A 62 4.20 14.07 -4.98
CA LYS A 62 3.13 15.07 -5.05
C LYS A 62 1.79 14.64 -4.45
N ILE A 63 1.63 13.36 -4.11
CA ILE A 63 0.35 12.80 -3.65
C ILE A 63 0.33 12.79 -2.11
N TYR A 64 -0.43 13.72 -1.53
CA TYR A 64 -0.60 13.85 -0.08
C TYR A 64 -2.05 13.68 0.37
N SER A 65 -3.01 13.93 -0.54
CA SER A 65 -4.44 13.83 -0.29
C SER A 65 -5.15 12.97 -1.33
N TYR A 66 -6.40 12.61 -1.04
CA TYR A 66 -7.26 11.96 -2.03
C TYR A 66 -7.49 12.82 -3.28
N ALA A 67 -7.59 14.15 -3.11
CA ALA A 67 -7.69 15.07 -4.23
C ALA A 67 -6.44 15.05 -5.12
N ASP A 68 -5.24 15.03 -4.53
CA ASP A 68 -3.99 14.88 -5.28
C ASP A 68 -3.95 13.54 -6.01
N PHE A 69 -4.37 12.45 -5.33
CA PHE A 69 -4.45 11.14 -5.96
C PHE A 69 -5.33 11.19 -7.21
N LEU A 70 -6.55 11.75 -7.12
CA LEU A 70 -7.46 11.87 -8.25
C LEU A 70 -6.85 12.62 -9.44
N GLN A 71 -6.10 13.70 -9.17
CA GLN A 71 -5.46 14.53 -10.21
C GLN A 71 -4.12 13.97 -10.72
N SER A 72 -3.47 13.09 -9.96
CA SER A 72 -2.16 12.53 -10.30
C SER A 72 -2.21 11.51 -11.46
N PRO A 73 -1.06 11.14 -12.05
CA PRO A 73 -0.96 9.98 -12.94
C PRO A 73 -1.05 8.62 -12.21
N CYS A 74 -1.01 8.58 -10.88
CA CYS A 74 -1.15 7.34 -10.10
C CYS A 74 -2.54 6.71 -10.32
N GLN A 75 -2.59 5.38 -10.37
CA GLN A 75 -3.81 4.62 -10.65
C GLN A 75 -4.31 3.83 -9.45
N ILE A 76 -3.40 3.37 -8.60
CA ILE A 76 -3.67 2.56 -7.42
C ILE A 76 -2.75 2.97 -6.27
N ILE A 77 -3.30 3.06 -5.06
CA ILE A 77 -2.54 3.20 -3.82
C ILE A 77 -2.95 2.05 -2.90
N LEU A 78 -1.98 1.35 -2.33
CA LEU A 78 -2.16 0.38 -1.25
C LEU A 78 -1.45 0.90 -0.01
N LEU A 79 -2.22 1.16 1.04
CA LEU A 79 -1.72 1.51 2.36
C LEU A 79 -1.89 0.30 3.28
N CYS A 80 -0.86 0.00 4.07
CA CYS A 80 -0.96 -0.91 5.21
C CYS A 80 -0.42 -0.21 6.46
N ALA A 81 -1.17 -0.32 7.56
CA ALA A 81 -0.73 0.09 8.88
C ALA A 81 -0.95 -1.06 9.88
N ASP A 82 0.11 -1.37 10.63
CA ASP A 82 0.12 -2.32 11.75
C ASP A 82 -0.41 -3.70 11.39
N VAL A 83 -0.06 -4.24 10.21
CA VAL A 83 -0.46 -5.56 9.65
C VAL A 83 -1.97 -5.81 9.50
N VAL A 84 -2.84 -4.97 10.06
CA VAL A 84 -4.29 -5.19 10.18
C VAL A 84 -5.08 -4.26 9.28
N PHE A 85 -4.64 -3.01 9.10
CA PHE A 85 -5.42 -2.01 8.38
C PHE A 85 -4.90 -1.81 6.97
N TYR A 86 -5.70 -2.24 5.99
CA TYR A 86 -5.41 -2.06 4.58
C TYR A 86 -6.40 -1.07 3.95
N GLU A 87 -5.88 -0.04 3.30
CA GLU A 87 -6.69 0.86 2.47
C GLU A 87 -6.22 0.79 1.02
N ILE A 88 -7.17 0.62 0.10
CA ILE A 88 -6.89 0.53 -1.34
C ILE A 88 -7.67 1.59 -2.09
N TYR A 89 -6.95 2.51 -2.72
CA TYR A 89 -7.54 3.54 -3.59
C TYR A 89 -7.30 3.16 -5.04
N VAL A 90 -8.36 3.07 -5.84
CA VAL A 90 -8.25 2.74 -7.27
C VAL A 90 -9.15 3.65 -8.09
N LYS A 91 -8.61 4.20 -9.19
CA LYS A 91 -9.40 5.06 -10.10
C LYS A 91 -10.38 4.29 -10.97
N ASN A 92 -10.01 3.10 -11.40
CA ASN A 92 -10.87 2.24 -12.19
C ASN A 92 -11.86 1.50 -11.28
N LYS A 93 -13.16 1.82 -11.42
CA LYS A 93 -14.23 1.23 -10.62
C LYS A 93 -14.41 -0.27 -10.82
N ASP A 94 -14.12 -0.79 -12.01
CA ASP A 94 -14.22 -2.23 -12.28
C ASP A 94 -13.08 -2.99 -11.60
N VAL A 95 -11.86 -2.43 -11.60
CA VAL A 95 -10.73 -2.97 -10.84
C VAL A 95 -11.04 -2.96 -9.34
N LEU A 96 -11.60 -1.86 -8.82
CA LEU A 96 -12.00 -1.75 -7.42
C LEU A 96 -13.02 -2.83 -7.01
N LYS A 97 -14.03 -3.09 -7.86
CA LYS A 97 -15.00 -4.17 -7.62
C LYS A 97 -14.34 -5.55 -7.62
N GLN A 98 -13.40 -5.81 -8.52
CA GLN A 98 -12.67 -7.08 -8.56
C GLN A 98 -11.79 -7.28 -7.32
N ILE A 99 -11.12 -6.23 -6.84
CA ILE A 99 -10.34 -6.28 -5.60
C ILE A 99 -11.23 -6.64 -4.41
N LYS A 100 -12.38 -5.95 -4.25
CA LYS A 100 -13.34 -6.26 -3.19
C LYS A 100 -13.83 -7.70 -3.26
N LEU A 101 -14.23 -8.16 -4.44
CA LEU A 101 -14.68 -9.53 -4.65
C LEU A 101 -13.59 -10.56 -4.31
N ASN A 102 -12.33 -10.29 -4.65
CA ASN A 102 -11.22 -11.17 -4.32
C ASN A 102 -10.96 -11.19 -2.81
N ALA A 103 -11.01 -10.05 -2.14
CA ALA A 103 -10.87 -9.97 -0.69
C ALA A 103 -11.97 -10.77 0.02
N GLU A 104 -13.22 -10.64 -0.42
CA GLU A 104 -14.36 -11.41 0.11
C GLU A 104 -14.16 -12.93 -0.08
N LYS A 105 -13.68 -13.34 -1.26
CA LYS A 105 -13.38 -14.76 -1.55
C LYS A 105 -12.19 -15.31 -0.75
N SER A 106 -11.27 -14.44 -0.36
CA SER A 106 -10.10 -14.78 0.45
C SER A 106 -10.37 -14.72 1.96
N ASN A 107 -11.64 -14.55 2.38
CA ASN A 107 -12.06 -14.47 3.78
C ASN A 107 -11.41 -13.31 4.57
N PHE A 108 -11.09 -12.20 3.91
CA PHE A 108 -10.78 -10.97 4.65
C PHE A 108 -12.06 -10.46 5.34
N GLU A 109 -11.89 -9.88 6.52
CA GLU A 109 -12.98 -9.34 7.34
C GLU A 109 -13.09 -7.82 7.17
N ASP A 110 -14.21 -7.24 7.60
CA ASP A 110 -14.45 -5.78 7.64
C ASP A 110 -14.20 -5.03 6.32
N ILE A 111 -14.49 -5.68 5.19
CA ILE A 111 -14.28 -5.10 3.86
C ILE A 111 -15.39 -4.09 3.54
N GLU A 112 -15.06 -2.80 3.57
CA GLU A 112 -15.96 -1.71 3.21
C GLU A 112 -15.38 -0.75 2.16
N TYR A 113 -16.27 0.01 1.50
CA TYR A 113 -15.84 1.12 0.67
C TYR A 113 -15.61 2.35 1.53
N ILE A 114 -14.51 3.07 1.29
CA ILE A 114 -14.27 4.38 1.90
C ILE A 114 -15.21 5.40 1.25
N THR A 115 -15.98 6.08 2.07
CA THR A 115 -16.91 7.15 1.75
C THR A 115 -16.63 8.35 2.66
N ASP A 116 -17.23 9.49 2.35
CA ASP A 116 -17.12 10.69 3.19
C ASP A 116 -17.64 10.46 4.63
N GLU A 117 -18.49 9.46 4.85
CA GLU A 117 -19.11 9.15 6.16
C GLU A 117 -18.24 8.23 7.04
N ASN A 118 -17.46 7.33 6.43
CA ASN A 118 -16.64 6.36 7.14
C ASN A 118 -15.13 6.60 7.03
N ASP A 119 -14.67 7.57 6.24
CA ASP A 119 -13.25 7.94 6.20
C ASP A 119 -12.80 8.49 7.57
N GLY A 120 -12.03 7.65 8.29
CA GLY A 120 -11.52 7.92 9.62
C GLY A 120 -10.61 9.15 9.72
N ARG A 121 -10.11 9.67 8.59
CA ARG A 121 -9.32 10.91 8.55
C ARG A 121 -10.17 12.15 8.82
N TYR A 122 -11.47 12.12 8.49
CA TYR A 122 -12.39 13.21 8.82
C TYR A 122 -13.00 13.07 10.23
N LYS A 123 -12.97 11.86 10.82
CA LYS A 123 -13.47 11.63 12.20
C LYS A 123 -12.53 12.16 13.29
N LYS A 124 -11.27 12.53 12.98
CA LYS A 124 -10.31 13.08 13.95
C LYS A 124 -10.27 14.62 14.03
N HIS A 125 -11.42 15.28 13.90
CA HIS A 125 -11.60 16.69 14.30
C HIS A 125 -12.70 16.83 15.37
N VAL A 126 -12.62 16.04 16.43
CA VAL A 126 -13.47 16.23 17.61
C VAL A 126 -12.61 16.17 18.88
N HIS A 127 -12.41 17.36 19.43
CA HIS A 127 -11.90 17.81 20.74
C HIS A 127 -10.44 17.55 21.14
#